data_AF-A0A2H3HUN9-F1
#
_entry.id   AF-A0A2H3HUN9-F1
#
_cell.length_a   1.000
_cell.length_b   1.000
_cell.length_c   1.000
_cell.angle_alpha   90.00
_cell.angle_beta   90.00
_cell.angle_gamma   90.00
#
_symmetry.space_group_name_H-M   'P 1'
#
loop_
_entity.id
_entity.type
_entity.pdbx_description
1 polymer ?
#
loop_
_entity_poly.entity_id
_entity_poly.type
_entity_poly.pdbx_seq_one_letter_code
_entity_poly.pdbx_strand_id
1 'polypeptide(L)'
;MSYFFATPVDIDVVLDDTDERSMVDVKLDKNRREKAPLFMDGESVKGAVTVRPKDGKRLEHTGIKVQFIGTIEMFFDRGNHYEFLSLNQELAAPGELQHPQTFDFNFKNVEKQYESYNGINVKLRYFVRVTVSRRMADVIREKDIWVYSYRIPLR
;
A
#
# COMPACT_ATOMS: atom_id res chain seq x y z
N MET A 1 -29.23 -6.85 7.04
CA MET A 1 -28.77 -5.60 7.65
C MET A 1 -27.28 -5.70 7.92
N SER A 2 -26.44 -5.29 6.96
CA SER A 2 -25.00 -5.18 7.17
C SER A 2 -24.75 -3.93 8.02
N TYR A 3 -24.46 -4.11 9.30
CA TYR A 3 -23.98 -3.04 10.16
C TYR A 3 -22.61 -2.59 9.64
N PHE A 4 -22.59 -1.53 8.83
CA PHE A 4 -21.37 -0.80 8.52
C PHE A 4 -20.94 -0.05 9.78
N PHE A 5 -20.24 -0.74 10.69
CA PHE A 5 -19.46 -0.05 11.71
C PHE A 5 -18.37 0.74 10.98
N ALA A 6 -18.47 2.06 11.00
CA ALA A 6 -17.41 2.92 10.48
C ALA A 6 -16.10 2.53 11.19
N THR A 7 -15.04 2.31 10.41
CA THR A 7 -13.72 2.00 10.98
C THR A 7 -13.32 3.11 11.94
N PRO A 8 -12.90 2.79 13.19
CA PRO A 8 -12.66 3.80 14.23
C PRO A 8 -11.40 4.64 14.00
N VAL A 9 -10.71 4.39 12.90
CA VAL A 9 -9.48 5.07 12.49
C VAL A 9 -9.52 5.29 10.98
N ASP A 10 -9.06 6.46 10.56
CA ASP A 10 -8.75 6.78 9.18
C ASP A 10 -7.23 6.70 8.98
N ILE A 11 -6.81 6.09 7.87
CA ILE A 11 -5.40 5.91 7.53
C ILE A 11 -5.20 6.51 6.15
N ASP A 12 -4.28 7.47 6.07
CA ASP A 12 -3.92 8.17 4.86
C ASP A 12 -2.46 7.94 4.53
N VAL A 13 -2.18 7.68 3.25
CA VAL A 13 -0.83 7.37 2.75
C VAL A 13 -0.52 8.35 1.64
N VAL A 14 0.44 9.23 1.90
CA VAL A 14 0.93 10.23 0.96
C VAL A 14 2.34 9.82 0.56
N LEU A 15 2.55 9.60 -0.74
CA LEU A 15 3.88 9.33 -1.29
C LEU A 15 4.54 10.67 -1.62
N ASP A 16 5.86 10.73 -1.42
CA ASP A 16 6.64 11.90 -1.80
C ASP A 16 6.58 12.12 -3.32
N ASP A 17 6.80 13.37 -3.73
CA ASP A 17 6.98 13.79 -5.12
C ASP A 17 5.77 13.47 -6.03
N THR A 18 4.57 13.28 -5.45
CA THR A 18 3.37 12.89 -6.21
C THR A 18 2.88 13.93 -7.21
N ASP A 19 3.19 15.21 -7.00
CA ASP A 19 2.82 16.29 -7.94
C ASP A 19 3.69 16.30 -9.20
N GLU A 20 4.94 15.85 -9.10
CA GLU A 20 5.90 15.80 -10.21
C GLU A 20 6.00 14.40 -10.84
N ARG A 21 5.54 13.38 -10.12
CA ARG A 21 5.62 11.98 -10.55
C ARG A 21 4.57 11.67 -11.62
N SER A 22 5.02 10.99 -12.67
CA SER A 22 4.14 10.48 -13.73
C SER A 22 3.09 9.52 -13.16
N MET A 23 1.87 9.60 -13.68
CA MET A 23 0.75 8.74 -13.30
C MET A 23 0.34 7.86 -14.48
N VAL A 24 -0.04 6.62 -14.22
CA VAL A 24 -0.56 5.67 -15.22
C VAL A 24 -2.06 5.47 -15.02
N ASP A 25 -2.82 5.54 -16.11
CA ASP A 25 -4.23 5.15 -16.13
C ASP A 25 -4.33 3.62 -16.18
N VAL A 26 -4.72 3.01 -15.06
CA VAL A 26 -4.91 1.57 -14.93
C VAL A 26 -6.36 1.22 -15.24
N LYS A 27 -6.58 0.43 -16.27
CA LYS A 27 -7.91 -0.12 -16.58
C LYS A 27 -8.23 -1.26 -15.61
N LEU A 28 -9.27 -1.08 -14.82
CA LEU A 28 -9.82 -2.09 -13.91
C LEU A 28 -11.07 -2.73 -14.52
N ASP A 29 -11.64 -3.69 -13.78
CA ASP A 29 -12.90 -4.33 -14.13
C ASP A 29 -14.04 -3.32 -14.31
N LYS A 30 -15.00 -3.70 -15.17
CA LYS A 30 -16.24 -2.95 -15.44
C LYS A 30 -15.99 -1.49 -15.88
N ASN A 31 -14.98 -1.27 -16.72
CA ASN A 31 -14.62 0.04 -17.30
C ASN A 31 -14.19 1.11 -16.28
N ARG A 32 -13.88 0.74 -15.03
CA ARG A 32 -13.28 1.67 -14.08
C ARG A 32 -11.84 1.95 -14.48
N ARG A 33 -11.40 3.19 -14.31
CA ARG A 33 -10.01 3.59 -14.45
C ARG A 33 -9.54 4.21 -13.14
N GLU A 34 -8.39 3.78 -12.67
CA GLU A 34 -7.73 4.36 -11.51
C GLU A 34 -6.36 4.89 -11.93
N LYS A 35 -5.94 6.01 -11.34
CA LYS A 35 -4.60 6.56 -11.56
C LYS A 35 -3.66 6.05 -10.48
N ALA A 36 -2.54 5.48 -10.89
CA ALA A 36 -1.49 5.03 -9.98
C ALA A 36 -0.17 5.75 -10.32
N PRO A 37 0.61 6.17 -9.31
CA PRO A 37 1.93 6.76 -9.54
C PRO A 37 2.88 5.72 -10.13
N LEU A 38 3.68 6.16 -11.10
CA LEU A 38 4.64 5.33 -11.81
C LEU A 38 5.97 5.26 -11.06
N PHE A 39 6.51 4.06 -10.95
CA PHE A 39 7.84 3.77 -10.42
C PHE A 39 8.61 2.84 -11.36
N MET A 40 9.92 2.95 -11.30
CA MET A 40 10.87 2.06 -11.97
C MET A 40 11.61 1.18 -10.97
N ASP A 41 12.29 0.17 -11.49
CA ASP A 41 13.23 -0.63 -10.74
C ASP A 41 14.34 0.25 -10.11
N GLY A 42 14.77 -0.11 -8.90
CA GLY A 42 15.77 0.62 -8.13
C GLY A 42 15.30 1.93 -7.49
N GLU A 43 14.12 2.48 -7.86
CA GLU A 43 13.62 3.69 -7.20
C GLU A 43 13.27 3.44 -5.72
N SER A 44 13.52 4.45 -4.87
CA SER A 44 13.07 4.41 -3.48
C SER A 44 11.57 4.70 -3.38
N VAL A 45 10.90 4.07 -2.41
CA VAL A 45 9.48 4.31 -2.09
C VAL A 45 9.41 4.92 -0.70
N LYS A 46 9.13 6.22 -0.63
CA LYS A 46 9.10 7.03 0.59
C LYS A 46 7.86 7.90 0.65
N GLY A 47 7.47 8.28 1.85
CA GLY A 47 6.29 9.09 2.10
C GLY A 47 5.94 9.16 3.58
N ALA A 48 4.70 9.59 3.83
CA ALA A 48 4.15 9.75 5.16
C ALA A 48 2.82 9.00 5.31
N VAL A 49 2.65 8.38 6.48
CA VAL A 49 1.41 7.71 6.91
C VAL A 49 0.77 8.55 7.99
N THR A 50 -0.45 9.04 7.77
CA THR A 50 -1.23 9.74 8.80
C THR A 50 -2.31 8.83 9.35
N VAL A 51 -2.29 8.60 10.67
CA VAL A 51 -3.29 7.80 11.39
C VAL A 51 -4.16 8.74 12.22
N ARG A 52 -5.48 8.75 11.94
CA ARG A 52 -6.44 9.66 12.59
C ARG A 52 -7.51 8.87 13.35
N PRO A 53 -7.49 8.84 14.70
CA PRO A 53 -8.59 8.30 15.48
C PRO A 53 -9.87 9.08 15.18
N LYS A 54 -10.99 8.38 14.93
CA LYS A 54 -12.29 9.02 14.69
C LYS A 54 -12.97 9.39 16.01
N ASP A 55 -13.86 10.37 15.93
CA ASP A 55 -14.72 10.82 17.03
C ASP A 55 -13.98 11.25 18.31
N GLY A 56 -12.70 11.64 18.19
CA GLY A 56 -11.87 12.00 19.34
C GLY A 56 -11.66 10.86 20.36
N LYS A 57 -11.97 9.61 19.97
CA LYS A 57 -11.82 8.45 20.84
C LYS A 57 -10.37 7.95 20.82
N ARG A 58 -9.89 7.53 21.99
CA ARG A 58 -8.61 6.85 22.15
C ARG A 58 -8.56 5.58 21.31
N LEU A 59 -7.50 5.44 20.52
CA LEU A 59 -7.21 4.26 19.71
C LEU A 59 -6.08 3.47 20.36
N GLU A 60 -6.39 2.33 20.97
CA GLU A 60 -5.39 1.35 21.41
C GLU A 60 -4.94 0.47 20.24
N HIS A 61 -3.64 0.26 20.12
CA HIS A 61 -3.03 -0.59 19.10
C HIS A 61 -1.86 -1.41 19.65
N THR A 62 -1.61 -2.57 19.06
CA THR A 62 -0.47 -3.46 19.38
C THR A 62 0.72 -3.23 18.45
N GLY A 63 0.65 -2.21 17.61
CA GLY A 63 1.74 -1.79 16.72
C GLY A 63 1.20 -1.15 15.46
N ILE A 64 1.99 -0.27 14.86
CA ILE A 64 1.72 0.31 13.55
C ILE A 64 2.90 0.00 12.66
N LYS A 65 2.64 -0.59 11.49
CA LYS A 65 3.67 -0.90 10.51
C LYS A 65 3.25 -0.47 9.13
N VAL A 66 4.25 -0.23 8.29
CA VAL A 66 4.10 -0.06 6.85
C VAL A 66 4.91 -1.12 6.14
N GLN A 67 4.36 -1.64 5.05
CA GLN A 67 5.00 -2.62 4.20
C GLN A 67 4.99 -2.13 2.76
N PHE A 68 6.01 -2.50 2.00
CA PHE A 68 5.99 -2.41 0.54
C PHE A 68 6.01 -3.83 -0.03
N ILE A 69 5.00 -4.14 -0.85
CA ILE A 69 4.72 -5.52 -1.26
C ILE A 69 4.61 -5.56 -2.79
N GLY A 70 5.24 -6.57 -3.38
CA GLY A 70 4.99 -7.02 -4.75
C GLY A 70 4.39 -8.42 -4.72
N THR A 71 3.25 -8.62 -5.37
CA THR A 71 2.52 -9.88 -5.33
C THR A 71 1.92 -10.27 -6.68
N ILE A 72 1.79 -11.58 -6.89
CA ILE A 72 1.02 -12.18 -7.98
C ILE A 72 -0.26 -12.76 -7.38
N GLU A 73 -1.41 -12.27 -7.87
CA GLU A 73 -2.74 -12.72 -7.49
C GLU A 73 -3.33 -13.54 -8.65
N MET A 74 -3.77 -14.77 -8.35
CA MET A 74 -4.44 -15.65 -9.31
C MET A 74 -5.95 -15.68 -9.02
N PHE A 75 -6.78 -15.27 -9.98
CA PHE A 75 -8.22 -15.12 -9.71
C PHE A 75 -8.98 -16.44 -9.53
N PHE A 76 -8.42 -17.54 -10.05
CA PHE A 76 -8.95 -18.89 -9.84
C PHE A 76 -8.59 -19.47 -8.47
N ASP A 77 -7.64 -18.85 -7.76
CA ASP A 77 -7.17 -19.28 -6.44
C ASP A 77 -7.02 -18.07 -5.50
N ARG A 78 -8.16 -17.44 -5.16
CA ARG A 78 -8.22 -16.17 -4.43
C ARG A 78 -7.61 -16.21 -3.02
N GLY A 79 -7.33 -17.39 -2.47
CA GLY A 79 -6.70 -17.54 -1.15
C GLY A 79 -5.17 -17.53 -1.19
N ASN A 80 -4.57 -17.75 -2.38
CA ASN A 80 -3.14 -17.89 -2.53
C ASN A 80 -2.56 -16.70 -3.29
N HIS A 81 -2.04 -15.74 -2.53
CA HIS A 81 -1.23 -14.65 -3.05
C HIS A 81 0.24 -15.03 -2.97
N TYR A 82 0.97 -14.90 -4.07
CA TYR A 82 2.41 -15.12 -4.09
C TYR A 82 3.14 -13.79 -3.93
N GLU A 83 3.53 -13.47 -2.69
CA GLU A 83 4.38 -12.31 -2.40
C GLU A 83 5.83 -12.62 -2.84
N PHE A 84 6.32 -11.92 -3.87
CA PHE A 84 7.69 -12.04 -4.36
C PHE A 84 8.60 -10.92 -3.82
N LEU A 85 8.02 -9.86 -3.27
CA LEU A 85 8.71 -8.76 -2.61
C LEU A 85 7.94 -8.37 -1.35
N SER A 86 8.62 -8.26 -0.22
CA SER A 86 8.03 -7.82 1.05
C SER A 86 9.07 -7.09 1.89
N LEU A 87 8.93 -5.76 1.96
CA LEU A 87 9.72 -4.89 2.83
C LEU A 87 8.83 -4.39 3.96
N ASN A 88 9.38 -4.17 5.14
CA ASN A 88 8.64 -3.73 6.31
C ASN A 88 9.40 -2.66 7.10
N GLN A 89 8.66 -1.72 7.68
CA GLN A 89 9.15 -0.74 8.63
C GLN A 89 8.13 -0.60 9.75
N GLU A 90 8.59 -0.73 10.99
CA GLU A 90 7.79 -0.42 12.18
C GLU A 90 7.69 1.10 12.35
N LEU A 91 6.47 1.60 12.51
CA LEU A 91 6.17 3.03 12.66
C LEU A 91 5.89 3.39 14.12
N ALA A 92 5.25 2.48 14.87
CA ALA A 92 5.01 2.64 16.30
C ALA A 92 4.95 1.28 17.01
N ALA A 93 5.56 1.22 18.20
CA ALA A 93 5.41 0.13 19.15
C ALA A 93 3.95 0.06 19.68
N PRO A 94 3.55 -0.99 20.44
CA PRO A 94 2.25 -1.03 21.10
C PRO A 94 1.99 0.23 21.95
N GLY A 95 0.78 0.78 21.86
CA GLY A 95 0.47 2.05 22.51
C GLY A 95 -0.95 2.56 22.26
N GLU A 96 -1.14 3.85 22.51
CA GLU A 96 -2.41 4.55 22.30
C GLU A 96 -2.22 5.84 21.50
N LEU A 97 -3.19 6.14 20.65
CA LEU A 97 -3.29 7.41 19.93
C LEU A 97 -4.55 8.16 20.39
N GLN A 98 -4.37 9.39 20.86
CA GLN A 98 -5.47 10.31 21.23
C GLN A 98 -5.73 11.37 20.15
N HIS A 99 -4.69 11.72 19.40
CA HIS A 99 -4.72 12.72 18.33
C HIS A 99 -4.16 12.12 17.03
N PRO A 100 -4.46 12.74 15.87
CA PRO A 100 -3.80 12.40 14.62
C PRO A 100 -2.27 12.41 14.76
N GLN A 101 -1.62 11.38 14.23
CA GLN A 101 -0.17 11.29 14.20
C GLN A 101 0.31 10.90 12.80
N THR A 102 1.41 11.51 12.36
CA THR A 102 2.06 11.25 11.08
C THR A 102 3.40 10.54 11.31
N PHE A 103 3.68 9.53 10.50
CA PHE A 103 4.90 8.73 10.53
C PHE A 103 5.54 8.67 9.15
N ASP A 104 6.82 9.01 9.06
CA ASP A 104 7.58 8.93 7.82
C ASP A 104 8.09 7.50 7.57
N PHE A 105 8.17 7.12 6.30
CA PHE A 105 8.76 5.85 5.89
C PHE A 105 9.63 6.01 4.65
N ASN A 106 10.63 5.15 4.51
CA ASN A 106 11.53 5.16 3.37
C ASN A 106 12.12 3.78 3.09
N PHE A 107 11.63 3.14 2.03
CA PHE A 107 12.23 1.95 1.45
C PHE A 107 13.22 2.37 0.36
N LYS A 108 14.52 2.22 0.64
CA LYS A 108 15.59 2.64 -0.28
C LYS A 108 15.87 1.59 -1.33
N ASN A 109 16.20 2.04 -2.55
CA ASN A 109 16.72 1.22 -3.64
C ASN A 109 15.91 -0.07 -3.90
N VAL A 110 14.58 0.06 -4.02
CA VAL A 110 13.69 -1.10 -4.02
C VAL A 110 13.75 -1.83 -5.36
N GLU A 111 14.11 -3.10 -5.33
CA GLU A 111 14.10 -3.99 -6.50
C GLU A 111 12.67 -4.34 -6.93
N LYS A 112 12.28 -3.91 -8.13
CA LYS A 112 10.95 -4.13 -8.72
C LYS A 112 11.12 -4.86 -10.04
N GLN A 113 11.46 -6.15 -9.92
CA GLN A 113 11.93 -6.99 -11.03
C GLN A 113 10.91 -7.21 -12.16
N TYR A 114 9.61 -7.02 -11.86
CA TYR A 114 8.52 -7.29 -12.79
C TYR A 114 7.67 -6.05 -13.04
N GLU A 115 7.21 -5.89 -14.28
CA GLU A 115 6.23 -4.86 -14.65
C GLU A 115 4.85 -5.20 -14.09
N SER A 116 4.13 -4.17 -13.62
CA SER A 116 2.74 -4.31 -13.17
C SER A 116 1.85 -4.80 -14.31
N TYR A 117 0.93 -5.71 -13.98
CA TYR A 117 0.04 -6.33 -14.96
C TYR A 117 -1.36 -6.51 -14.37
N ASN A 118 -2.39 -6.13 -15.13
CA ASN A 118 -3.78 -6.35 -14.75
C ASN A 118 -4.51 -7.12 -15.86
N GLY A 119 -4.50 -8.45 -15.77
CA GLY A 119 -5.11 -9.34 -16.76
C GLY A 119 -6.43 -9.96 -16.30
N ILE A 120 -6.89 -10.96 -17.07
CA ILE A 120 -8.17 -11.64 -16.81
C ILE A 120 -8.07 -12.69 -15.69
N ASN A 121 -6.95 -13.43 -15.65
CA ASN A 121 -6.77 -14.56 -14.73
C ASN A 121 -5.69 -14.30 -13.68
N VAL A 122 -4.82 -13.33 -13.92
CA VAL A 122 -3.65 -13.01 -13.10
C VAL A 122 -3.50 -11.50 -13.00
N LYS A 123 -3.15 -11.03 -11.81
CA LYS A 123 -2.75 -9.65 -11.53
C LYS A 123 -1.39 -9.64 -10.85
N LEU A 124 -0.46 -8.85 -11.37
CA LEU A 124 0.83 -8.56 -10.74
C LEU A 124 0.79 -7.10 -10.30
N ARG A 125 0.88 -6.84 -9.00
CA ARG A 125 0.75 -5.49 -8.44
C ARG A 125 1.77 -5.21 -7.36
N TYR A 126 2.05 -3.93 -7.19
CA TYR A 126 2.87 -3.39 -6.11
C TYR A 126 2.06 -2.38 -5.31
N PHE A 127 2.20 -2.38 -3.99
CA PHE A 127 1.48 -1.45 -3.12
C PHE A 127 2.20 -1.22 -1.80
N VAL A 128 1.91 -0.06 -1.20
CA VAL A 128 2.20 0.22 0.20
C VAL A 128 1.02 -0.25 1.05
N ARG A 129 1.26 -1.07 2.06
CA ARG A 129 0.26 -1.55 3.02
C ARG A 129 0.58 -1.04 4.42
N VAL A 130 -0.30 -0.22 4.97
CA VAL A 130 -0.27 0.19 6.37
C VAL A 130 -1.18 -0.72 7.17
N THR A 131 -0.68 -1.20 8.31
CA THR A 131 -1.44 -2.00 9.27
C THR A 131 -1.37 -1.35 10.63
N VAL A 132 -2.53 -0.97 11.16
CA VAL A 132 -2.71 -0.63 12.57
C VAL A 132 -3.25 -1.88 13.26
N SER A 133 -2.38 -2.59 13.99
CA SER A 133 -2.74 -3.84 14.64
C SER A 133 -3.52 -3.59 15.92
N ARG A 134 -4.62 -4.32 16.11
CA ARG A 134 -5.54 -4.10 17.24
C ARG A 134 -5.96 -5.43 17.85
N ARG A 135 -6.40 -5.39 19.11
CA ARG A 135 -6.85 -6.61 19.82
C ARG A 135 -8.01 -7.35 19.13
N MET A 136 -8.89 -6.62 18.45
CA MET A 136 -10.05 -7.21 17.76
C MET A 136 -9.74 -7.51 16.30
N ALA A 137 -9.73 -6.48 15.46
CA ALA A 137 -9.46 -6.57 14.04
C ALA A 137 -8.52 -5.45 13.62
N ASP A 138 -7.49 -5.83 12.90
CA ASP A 138 -6.52 -4.92 12.31
C ASP A 138 -7.21 -3.98 11.32
N VAL A 139 -6.71 -2.75 11.24
CA VAL A 139 -7.15 -1.80 10.22
C VAL A 139 -6.05 -1.67 9.19
N ILE A 140 -6.39 -1.97 7.94
CA ILE A 140 -5.44 -2.06 6.84
C ILE A 140 -5.82 -1.01 5.79
N ARG A 141 -4.80 -0.30 5.29
CA ARG A 141 -4.92 0.60 4.15
C ARG A 141 -3.86 0.26 3.13
N GLU A 142 -4.27 0.07 1.89
CA GLU A 142 -3.38 -0.14 0.76
C GLU A 142 -3.37 1.09 -0.17
N LYS A 143 -2.20 1.35 -0.75
CA LYS A 143 -1.99 2.35 -1.79
C LYS A 143 -1.21 1.72 -2.92
N ASP A 144 -1.89 1.45 -4.04
CA ASP A 144 -1.28 0.90 -5.25
C ASP A 144 -0.32 1.86 -5.92
N ILE A 145 0.71 1.28 -6.54
CA ILE A 145 1.61 1.95 -7.49
C ILE A 145 1.68 1.13 -8.78
N TRP A 146 2.10 1.78 -9.87
CA TRP A 146 2.38 1.09 -11.12
C TRP A 146 3.88 1.01 -11.36
N VAL A 147 4.37 -0.16 -11.79
CA VAL A 147 5.78 -0.38 -12.13
C VAL A 147 5.91 -0.66 -13.62
N TYR A 148 6.84 0.01 -14.31
CA TYR A 148 7.29 -0.39 -15.64
C TYR A 148 8.68 -1.03 -15.58
N SER A 149 8.90 -2.06 -16.40
CA SER A 149 10.23 -2.65 -16.58
C SER A 149 10.85 -2.06 -17.84
N TYR A 150 11.68 -1.02 -17.69
CA TYR A 150 12.58 -0.63 -18.77
C TYR A 150 13.76 -1.61 -18.80
N ARG A 151 13.60 -2.74 -19.48
CA ARG A 151 14.78 -3.45 -19.98
C ARG A 151 15.38 -2.58 -21.06
N ILE A 152 16.46 -1.86 -20.73
CA ILE A 152 17.36 -1.31 -21.74
C ILE A 152 17.79 -2.50 -22.60
N PRO A 153 17.46 -2.54 -23.91
CA PRO A 153 18.01 -3.57 -24.78
C PRO A 153 19.52 -3.44 -24.68
N LEU A 154 20.21 -4.51 -24.27
CA LEU A 154 21.66 -4.56 -24.36
C LEU A 154 22.01 -4.34 -25.85
N ARG A 155 22.71 -3.24 -26.14
CA ARG A 155 23.30 -3.01 -27.46
C ARG A 155 24.47 -3.96 -27.69
#